data_AF-A0A961S0L8-F1
#
_entry.id   AF-A0A961S0L8-F1
#
_cell.length_a   1.000
_cell.length_b   1.000
_cell.length_c   1.000
_cell.angle_alpha   90.00
_cell.angle_beta   90.00
_cell.angle_gamma   90.00
#
_symmetry.space_group_name_H-M   'P 1'
#
loop_
_entity.id
_entity.type
_entity.pdbx_description
1 polymer ?
#
loop_
_entity_poly.entity_id
_entity_poly.type
_entity_poly.pdbx_seq_one_letter_code
_entity_poly.pdbx_strand_id
1 'polypeptide(L)'
;TTQAVSALSADAARTLEELGAIGQDGDARYPRWTLKATYYWLQVFPPQQELKVSHSYEPGTGTWFYYSGMLDDDQVVHQYCIDNGTAAAMRRGTKDGRDMVLAHEVRYVLSTGSNWQGPISDFRLVVDKGDPDAIVSFCMDGVKKISPTQFEVSRTDFIPTGDLSILVVMPMAKE
;
A
#
# COMPACT_ATOMS: atom_id res chain seq x y z
N THR A 1 -14.49 5.07 -0.59
CA THR A 1 -14.90 6.50 -0.57
C THR A 1 -15.88 6.83 -1.67
N THR A 2 -15.59 6.57 -2.95
CA THR A 2 -16.55 6.78 -4.05
C THR A 2 -17.84 5.98 -3.89
N GLN A 3 -17.74 4.72 -3.45
CA GLN A 3 -18.90 3.88 -3.10
C GLN A 3 -19.74 4.46 -1.95
N ALA A 4 -19.10 5.16 -1.00
CA ALA A 4 -19.82 5.82 0.08
C ALA A 4 -20.54 7.08 -0.42
N VAL A 5 -19.94 7.80 -1.38
CA VAL A 5 -20.59 8.94 -2.06
C VAL A 5 -21.78 8.49 -2.88
N SER A 6 -21.69 7.36 -3.58
CA SER A 6 -22.83 6.81 -4.34
C SER A 6 -23.95 6.26 -3.45
N ALA A 7 -23.67 5.98 -2.18
CA ALA A 7 -24.65 5.53 -1.20
C ALA A 7 -25.37 6.68 -0.45
N LEU A 8 -25.01 7.95 -0.72
CA LEU A 8 -25.66 9.11 -0.11
C LEU A 8 -27.11 9.25 -0.56
N SER A 9 -27.98 9.72 0.34
CA SER A 9 -29.32 10.18 -0.06
C SER A 9 -29.21 11.38 -1.00
N ALA A 10 -30.23 11.60 -1.84
CA ALA A 10 -30.26 12.73 -2.76
C ALA A 10 -30.08 14.08 -2.04
N ASP A 11 -30.67 14.23 -0.85
CA ASP A 11 -30.53 15.44 -0.04
C ASP A 11 -29.11 15.62 0.48
N ALA A 12 -28.49 14.56 1.02
CA ALA A 12 -27.11 14.63 1.51
C ALA A 12 -26.11 14.90 0.37
N ALA A 13 -26.31 14.27 -0.79
CA ALA A 13 -25.50 14.51 -1.97
C ALA A 13 -25.58 15.97 -2.42
N ARG A 14 -26.80 16.52 -2.55
CA ARG A 14 -27.02 17.92 -2.92
C ARG A 14 -26.38 18.90 -1.93
N THR A 15 -26.55 18.69 -0.63
CA THR A 15 -25.90 19.53 0.38
C THR A 15 -24.37 19.50 0.25
N LEU A 16 -23.79 18.32 0.04
CA LEU A 16 -22.33 18.19 -0.10
C LEU A 16 -21.81 18.73 -1.44
N GLU A 17 -22.61 18.70 -2.51
CA GLU A 17 -22.31 19.36 -3.79
C GLU A 17 -22.31 20.89 -3.63
N GLU A 18 -23.33 21.46 -2.98
CA GLU A 18 -23.42 22.91 -2.69
C GLU A 18 -22.25 23.40 -1.83
N LEU A 19 -21.78 22.57 -0.90
CA LEU A 19 -20.60 22.86 -0.07
C LEU A 19 -19.27 22.64 -0.81
N GLY A 20 -19.30 22.17 -2.07
CA GLY A 20 -18.10 21.86 -2.86
C GLY A 20 -17.30 20.65 -2.36
N ALA A 21 -17.89 19.86 -1.45
CA ALA A 21 -17.27 18.66 -0.89
C ALA A 21 -17.34 17.48 -1.88
N ILE A 22 -18.34 17.44 -2.76
CA ILE A 22 -18.42 16.46 -3.85
C ILE A 22 -18.14 17.17 -5.17
N GLY A 23 -17.29 16.57 -5.99
CA GLY A 23 -17.16 16.90 -7.40
C GLY A 23 -17.97 15.95 -8.27
N GLN A 24 -18.30 16.40 -9.48
CA GLN A 24 -19.02 15.61 -10.46
C GLN A 24 -18.23 15.59 -11.77
N ASP A 25 -18.15 14.42 -12.39
CA ASP A 25 -17.65 14.20 -13.74
C ASP A 25 -18.61 13.25 -14.47
N GLY A 26 -19.35 13.79 -15.44
CA GLY A 26 -20.52 13.10 -16.01
C GLY A 26 -21.53 12.70 -14.92
N ASP A 27 -21.87 11.41 -14.88
CA ASP A 27 -22.75 10.82 -13.88
C ASP A 27 -22.01 10.39 -12.59
N ALA A 28 -20.68 10.44 -12.59
CA ALA A 28 -19.87 9.99 -11.47
C ALA A 28 -19.65 11.13 -10.46
N ARG A 29 -19.97 10.85 -9.18
CA ARG A 29 -19.66 11.72 -8.05
C ARG A 29 -18.39 11.24 -7.35
N TYR A 30 -17.51 12.17 -6.99
CA TYR A 30 -16.29 11.86 -6.26
C TYR A 30 -16.07 12.81 -5.07
N PRO A 31 -15.51 12.33 -3.96
CA PRO A 31 -15.23 13.18 -2.81
C PRO A 31 -14.03 14.09 -3.08
N ARG A 32 -14.11 15.34 -2.62
CA ARG A 32 -13.00 16.31 -2.62
C ARG A 32 -12.35 16.48 -1.25
N TRP A 33 -12.69 15.62 -0.30
CA TRP A 33 -12.11 15.61 1.05
C TRP A 33 -11.18 14.42 1.27
N THR A 34 -10.27 14.57 2.23
CA THR A 34 -9.41 13.49 2.71
C THR A 34 -9.92 13.02 4.07
N LEU A 35 -10.20 11.72 4.19
CA LEU A 35 -10.52 11.10 5.48
C LEU A 35 -9.23 10.65 6.17
N LYS A 36 -9.06 11.06 7.44
CA LYS A 36 -8.02 10.53 8.32
C LYS A 36 -8.71 9.96 9.57
N ALA A 37 -8.51 8.68 9.84
CA ALA A 37 -9.01 8.01 11.03
C ALA A 37 -7.84 7.57 11.90
N THR A 38 -7.90 7.89 13.18
CA THR A 38 -6.92 7.42 14.17
C THR A 38 -7.68 6.75 15.30
N TYR A 39 -7.27 5.53 15.64
CA TYR A 39 -7.83 4.77 16.74
C TYR A 39 -6.91 4.88 17.96
N TYR A 40 -7.49 5.12 19.13
CA TYR A 40 -6.76 5.28 20.38
C TYR A 40 -7.33 4.34 21.44
N TRP A 41 -6.46 3.81 22.29
CA TRP A 41 -6.83 3.01 23.46
C TRP A 41 -5.86 3.28 24.60
N LEU A 42 -6.29 3.00 25.83
CA LEU A 42 -5.43 3.04 27.00
C LEU A 42 -4.69 1.70 27.12
N GLN A 43 -3.38 1.77 27.36
CA GLN A 43 -2.53 0.60 27.58
C GLN A 43 -1.80 0.73 28.91
N VAL A 44 -1.89 -0.30 29.75
CA VAL A 44 -1.10 -0.41 30.98
C VAL A 44 0.20 -1.14 30.67
N PHE A 45 1.33 -0.57 31.08
CA PHE A 45 2.65 -1.19 30.96
C PHE A 45 3.07 -1.71 32.35
N PRO A 46 2.90 -3.01 32.63
CA PRO A 46 3.30 -3.58 33.92
C PRO A 46 4.82 -3.41 34.11
N PRO A 47 5.27 -3.03 35.31
CA PRO A 47 6.69 -2.83 35.56
C PRO A 47 7.47 -4.13 35.39
N GLN A 48 8.56 -4.06 34.61
CA GLN A 48 9.51 -5.16 34.38
C GLN A 48 8.88 -6.43 33.78
N GLN A 49 7.80 -6.29 33.01
CA GLN A 49 7.16 -7.40 32.32
C GLN A 49 7.09 -7.15 30.81
N GLU A 50 7.18 -8.21 30.04
CA GLU A 50 6.94 -8.15 28.59
C GLU A 50 5.44 -7.95 28.32
N LEU A 51 5.12 -7.01 27.43
CA LEU A 51 3.79 -6.78 26.92
C LEU A 51 3.76 -7.10 25.43
N LYS A 52 2.86 -7.99 25.02
CA LYS A 52 2.63 -8.30 23.61
C LYS A 52 1.43 -7.51 23.07
N VAL A 53 1.67 -6.73 22.03
CA VAL A 53 0.63 -6.01 21.28
C VAL A 53 0.45 -6.66 19.91
N SER A 54 -0.79 -6.86 19.48
CA SER A 54 -1.11 -7.42 18.16
C SER A 54 -2.25 -6.65 17.52
N HIS A 55 -2.04 -6.22 16.28
CA HIS A 55 -3.06 -5.59 15.46
C HIS A 55 -3.34 -6.47 14.23
N SER A 56 -4.63 -6.63 13.91
CA SER A 56 -5.10 -7.26 12.69
C SER A 56 -6.26 -6.43 12.15
N TYR A 57 -6.17 -6.04 10.88
CA TYR A 57 -7.18 -5.22 10.22
C TYR A 57 -7.03 -5.39 8.70
N GLU A 58 -8.09 -5.04 7.98
CA GLU A 58 -8.06 -4.88 6.53
C GLU A 58 -7.57 -3.47 6.20
N PRO A 59 -6.39 -3.30 5.58
CA PRO A 59 -5.87 -1.98 5.26
C PRO A 59 -6.66 -1.35 4.12
N GLY A 60 -6.77 -0.03 4.11
CA GLY A 60 -7.17 0.69 2.91
C GLY A 60 -6.09 0.55 1.84
N THR A 61 -6.42 -0.07 0.72
CA THR A 61 -5.50 -0.25 -0.41
C THR A 61 -5.73 0.82 -1.47
N GLY A 62 -4.65 1.41 -1.99
CA GLY A 62 -4.70 2.15 -3.25
C GLY A 62 -4.92 1.18 -4.41
N THR A 63 -5.71 1.57 -5.42
CA THR A 63 -5.84 0.82 -6.67
C THR A 63 -5.72 1.79 -7.83
N TRP A 64 -4.88 1.44 -8.79
CA TRP A 64 -4.59 2.26 -9.95
C TRP A 64 -4.20 1.36 -11.12
N PHE A 65 -4.21 1.90 -12.32
CA PHE A 65 -3.79 1.18 -13.51
C PHE A 65 -2.30 1.36 -13.74
N TYR A 66 -1.56 0.26 -13.81
CA TYR A 66 -0.17 0.25 -14.20
C TYR A 66 -0.03 0.01 -15.72
N TYR A 67 0.85 0.76 -16.35
CA TYR A 67 1.33 0.54 -17.72
C TYR A 67 2.84 0.75 -17.77
N SER A 68 3.52 0.17 -18.76
CA SER A 68 4.99 0.12 -18.76
C SER A 68 5.69 1.48 -18.74
N GLY A 69 5.06 2.51 -19.31
CA GLY A 69 5.60 3.88 -19.33
C GLY A 69 5.72 4.52 -17.95
N MET A 70 5.08 3.96 -16.92
CA MET A 70 5.30 4.38 -15.53
C MET A 70 6.71 4.06 -15.02
N LEU A 71 7.42 3.15 -15.67
CA LEU A 71 8.82 2.86 -15.35
C LEU A 71 9.80 3.91 -15.86
N ASP A 72 9.33 4.86 -16.68
CA ASP A 72 10.13 6.00 -17.13
C ASP A 72 10.03 7.17 -16.13
N ASP A 73 9.18 7.06 -15.10
CA ASP A 73 9.07 8.00 -14.00
C ASP A 73 9.97 7.56 -12.83
N ASP A 74 11.08 8.26 -12.64
CA ASP A 74 12.03 8.03 -11.56
C ASP A 74 11.36 8.09 -10.17
N GLN A 75 10.30 8.89 -9.99
CA GLN A 75 9.59 8.95 -8.70
C GLN A 75 8.90 7.62 -8.39
N VAL A 76 8.25 7.01 -9.38
CA VAL A 76 7.61 5.69 -9.23
C VAL A 76 8.65 4.62 -8.95
N VAL A 77 9.74 4.62 -9.72
CA VAL A 77 10.85 3.66 -9.56
C VAL A 77 11.47 3.76 -8.17
N HIS A 78 11.73 4.97 -7.69
CA HIS A 78 12.30 5.20 -6.35
C HIS A 78 11.33 4.88 -5.22
N GLN A 79 10.05 5.25 -5.34
CA GLN A 79 9.05 5.05 -4.29
C GLN A 79 8.88 3.57 -3.94
N TYR A 80 8.93 2.68 -4.94
CA TYR A 80 8.72 1.24 -4.76
C TYR A 80 10.00 0.41 -4.87
N CYS A 81 11.17 1.06 -4.97
CA CYS A 81 12.47 0.43 -5.18
C CYS A 81 12.45 -0.61 -6.32
N ILE A 82 11.93 -0.20 -7.48
CA ILE A 82 11.80 -1.06 -8.65
C ILE A 82 13.19 -1.27 -9.26
N ASP A 83 13.79 -2.43 -9.00
CA ASP A 83 15.07 -2.80 -9.60
C ASP A 83 14.96 -3.20 -11.08
N ASN A 84 16.08 -3.37 -11.76
CA ASN A 84 16.12 -3.73 -13.18
C ASN A 84 15.39 -5.05 -13.48
N GLY A 85 15.46 -6.04 -12.57
CA GLY A 85 14.82 -7.34 -12.75
C GLY A 85 13.30 -7.24 -12.64
N THR A 86 12.83 -6.47 -11.67
CA THR A 86 11.43 -6.17 -11.39
C THR A 86 10.84 -5.34 -12.52
N ALA A 87 11.51 -4.28 -12.95
CA ALA A 87 11.13 -3.47 -14.11
C ALA A 87 11.00 -4.35 -15.38
N ALA A 88 11.97 -5.24 -15.62
CA ALA A 88 11.90 -6.16 -16.76
C ALA A 88 10.71 -7.13 -16.65
N ALA A 89 10.37 -7.61 -15.43
CA ALA A 89 9.19 -8.44 -15.22
C ALA A 89 7.89 -7.68 -15.49
N MET A 90 7.77 -6.45 -14.98
CA MET A 90 6.59 -5.62 -15.18
C MET A 90 6.37 -5.28 -16.66
N ARG A 91 7.44 -4.95 -17.40
CA ARG A 91 7.40 -4.73 -18.85
C ARG A 91 6.93 -5.97 -19.63
N ARG A 92 7.31 -7.18 -19.19
CA ARG A 92 6.81 -8.42 -19.82
C ARG A 92 5.34 -8.68 -19.51
N GLY A 93 4.86 -8.23 -18.35
CA GLY A 93 3.46 -8.38 -17.93
C GLY A 93 2.49 -7.46 -18.71
N THR A 94 2.98 -6.33 -19.23
CA THR A 94 2.20 -5.37 -20.03
C THR A 94 2.67 -5.39 -21.49
N LYS A 95 1.91 -5.98 -22.42
CA LYS A 95 2.33 -6.07 -23.83
C LYS A 95 2.49 -4.68 -24.46
N ASP A 96 3.65 -4.44 -25.07
CA ASP A 96 4.01 -3.25 -25.87
C ASP A 96 3.68 -1.87 -25.25
N GLY A 97 3.54 -1.81 -23.92
CA GLY A 97 3.22 -0.59 -23.18
C GLY A 97 1.85 0.03 -23.43
N ARG A 98 0.96 -0.69 -24.13
CA ARG A 98 -0.42 -0.26 -24.41
C ARG A 98 -1.44 -0.86 -23.46
N ASP A 99 -1.11 -2.01 -22.90
CA ASP A 99 -1.99 -2.71 -21.96
C ASP A 99 -1.82 -2.13 -20.55
N MET A 100 -2.97 -1.85 -19.93
CA MET A 100 -3.07 -1.43 -18.54
C MET A 100 -3.47 -2.63 -17.69
N VAL A 101 -2.70 -2.93 -16.65
CA VAL A 101 -3.04 -3.92 -15.63
C VAL A 101 -3.43 -3.23 -14.33
N LEU A 102 -4.17 -3.92 -13.47
CA LEU A 102 -4.44 -3.42 -12.13
C LEU A 102 -3.17 -3.48 -11.28
N ALA A 103 -2.95 -2.43 -10.50
CA ALA A 103 -1.94 -2.39 -9.46
C ALA A 103 -2.58 -1.97 -8.13
N HIS A 104 -2.16 -2.64 -7.07
CA HIS A 104 -2.56 -2.34 -5.71
C HIS A 104 -1.38 -1.75 -4.93
N GLU A 105 -1.67 -0.75 -4.12
CA GLU A 105 -0.70 -0.11 -3.24
C GLU A 105 -1.12 -0.27 -1.78
N VAL A 106 -0.15 -0.67 -0.95
CA VAL A 106 -0.27 -0.67 0.51
C VAL A 106 0.85 0.16 1.11
N ARG A 107 0.50 1.13 1.96
CA ARG A 107 1.47 1.91 2.73
C ARG A 107 1.40 1.56 4.20
N TYR A 108 2.54 1.52 4.87
CA TYR A 108 2.63 1.27 6.30
C TYR A 108 3.63 2.22 6.95
N VAL A 109 3.16 2.97 7.96
CA VAL A 109 4.02 3.86 8.74
C VAL A 109 4.91 3.01 9.64
N LEU A 110 6.20 3.01 9.36
CA LEU A 110 7.21 2.23 10.09
C LEU A 110 8.22 3.13 10.78
N SER A 111 8.44 4.33 10.24
CA SER A 111 9.37 5.34 10.77
C SER A 111 9.09 5.71 12.23
N THR A 112 7.82 5.69 12.68
CA THR A 112 7.46 5.95 14.07
C THR A 112 8.02 4.93 15.06
N GLY A 113 8.46 3.77 14.58
CA GLY A 113 9.21 2.80 15.37
C GLY A 113 10.52 3.35 15.94
N SER A 114 11.08 4.40 15.33
CA SER A 114 12.27 5.08 15.85
C SER A 114 12.01 5.94 17.10
N ASN A 115 10.75 6.16 17.49
CA ASN A 115 10.39 6.91 18.69
C ASN A 115 10.41 6.05 19.99
N TRP A 116 10.58 4.73 19.87
CA TRP A 116 10.71 3.85 21.02
C TRP A 116 12.11 3.94 21.65
N GLN A 117 12.28 3.36 22.84
CA GLN A 117 13.57 3.35 23.52
C GLN A 117 14.54 2.39 22.81
N GLY A 118 15.30 2.92 21.84
CA GLY A 118 16.27 2.17 21.06
C GLY A 118 15.70 1.55 19.77
N PRO A 119 16.47 0.67 19.10
CA PRO A 119 16.01 -0.02 17.90
C PRO A 119 14.75 -0.86 18.17
N ILE A 120 13.95 -1.11 17.13
CA ILE A 120 12.85 -2.10 17.21
C ILE A 120 13.37 -3.55 17.22
N SER A 121 14.70 -3.71 17.33
CA SER A 121 15.44 -4.95 17.51
C SER A 121 15.09 -5.98 16.43
N ASP A 122 14.44 -7.08 16.80
CA ASP A 122 14.03 -8.13 15.87
C ASP A 122 12.81 -7.69 15.04
N PHE A 123 13.03 -7.46 13.75
CA PHE A 123 12.00 -7.10 12.80
C PHE A 123 11.85 -8.17 11.72
N ARG A 124 10.61 -8.66 11.56
CA ARG A 124 10.22 -9.60 10.52
C ARG A 124 9.05 -9.03 9.72
N LEU A 125 9.25 -8.85 8.42
CA LEU A 125 8.22 -8.46 7.46
C LEU A 125 7.97 -9.62 6.51
N VAL A 126 6.69 -9.99 6.36
CA VAL A 126 6.25 -10.91 5.29
C VAL A 126 5.26 -10.15 4.42
N VAL A 127 5.55 -10.06 3.13
CA VAL A 127 4.65 -9.49 2.11
C VAL A 127 4.11 -10.64 1.26
N ASP A 128 2.78 -10.78 1.23
CA ASP A 128 2.09 -11.76 0.40
C ASP A 128 1.42 -11.03 -0.77
N LYS A 129 1.80 -11.39 -2.00
CA LYS A 129 1.23 -10.78 -3.22
C LYS A 129 -0.07 -11.42 -3.69
N GLY A 130 -0.57 -12.43 -2.98
CA GLY A 130 -1.87 -13.08 -3.21
C GLY A 130 -1.96 -13.99 -4.45
N ASP A 131 -1.33 -13.59 -5.55
CA ASP A 131 -1.34 -14.33 -6.82
C ASP A 131 0.10 -14.71 -7.24
N PRO A 132 0.44 -15.98 -7.51
CA PRO A 132 1.76 -16.41 -7.97
C PRO A 132 2.29 -15.72 -9.24
N ASP A 133 1.41 -15.20 -10.10
CA ASP A 133 1.74 -14.51 -11.34
C ASP A 133 1.82 -12.97 -11.17
N ALA A 134 1.38 -12.42 -10.04
CA ALA A 134 1.56 -10.99 -9.72
C ALA A 134 3.03 -10.63 -9.48
N ILE A 135 3.36 -9.35 -9.60
CA ILE A 135 4.71 -8.82 -9.32
C ILE A 135 4.60 -7.92 -8.09
N VAL A 136 5.53 -8.07 -7.15
CA VAL A 136 5.59 -7.23 -5.94
C VAL A 136 6.90 -6.45 -5.88
N SER A 137 6.84 -5.19 -5.48
CA SER A 137 8.01 -4.32 -5.28
C SER A 137 7.83 -3.48 -4.02
N PHE A 138 8.88 -3.39 -3.20
CA PHE A 138 8.93 -2.55 -2.01
C PHE A 138 10.38 -2.30 -1.58
N CYS A 139 10.62 -1.19 -0.90
CA CYS A 139 11.93 -0.80 -0.44
C CYS A 139 12.38 -1.55 0.82
N MET A 140 13.07 -2.68 0.63
CA MET A 140 13.85 -3.37 1.66
C MET A 140 14.98 -4.18 1.03
N ASP A 141 16.14 -4.25 1.68
CA ASP A 141 17.23 -5.13 1.24
C ASP A 141 17.03 -6.58 1.71
N GLY A 142 17.72 -7.53 1.07
CA GLY A 142 17.77 -8.92 1.56
C GLY A 142 16.42 -9.63 1.55
N VAL A 143 15.51 -9.23 0.66
CA VAL A 143 14.21 -9.90 0.44
C VAL A 143 14.44 -11.33 -0.01
N LYS A 144 13.77 -12.28 0.65
CA LYS A 144 13.82 -13.71 0.31
C LYS A 144 12.43 -14.20 -0.07
N LYS A 145 12.30 -14.86 -1.21
CA LYS A 145 11.07 -15.58 -1.54
C LYS A 145 10.97 -16.82 -0.66
N ILE A 146 9.90 -16.93 0.12
CA ILE A 146 9.66 -18.05 1.05
C ILE A 146 8.50 -18.96 0.61
N SER A 147 7.66 -18.50 -0.32
CA SER A 147 6.60 -19.29 -0.96
C SER A 147 6.31 -18.74 -2.37
N PRO A 148 5.40 -19.35 -3.17
CA PRO A 148 5.00 -18.80 -4.47
C PRO A 148 4.54 -17.34 -4.43
N THR A 149 3.93 -16.90 -3.33
CA THR A 149 3.37 -15.55 -3.16
C THR A 149 4.03 -14.74 -2.06
N GLN A 150 4.80 -15.35 -1.15
CA GLN A 150 5.34 -14.69 0.03
C GLN A 150 6.82 -14.38 -0.07
N PHE A 151 7.15 -13.17 0.37
CA PHE A 151 8.49 -12.61 0.44
C PHE A 151 8.76 -12.14 1.87
N GLU A 152 9.90 -12.53 2.43
CA GLU A 152 10.28 -12.22 3.79
C GLU A 152 11.52 -11.33 3.85
N VAL A 153 11.52 -10.42 4.81
CA VAL A 153 12.67 -9.66 5.26
C VAL A 153 12.80 -9.87 6.77
N SER A 154 14.00 -10.24 7.20
CA SER A 154 14.36 -10.35 8.62
C SER A 154 15.53 -9.41 8.93
N ARG A 155 15.47 -8.74 10.08
CA ARG A 155 16.49 -7.81 10.60
C ARG A 155 16.63 -7.95 12.11
N THR A 156 17.82 -7.66 12.60
CA THR A 156 18.16 -7.51 14.02
C THR A 156 18.65 -6.07 14.25
N ASP A 157 18.49 -5.55 15.46
CA ASP A 157 18.86 -4.16 15.82
C ASP A 157 18.32 -3.11 14.85
N PHE A 158 17.13 -3.35 14.31
CA PHE A 158 16.61 -2.55 13.20
C PHE A 158 16.12 -1.18 13.66
N ILE A 159 16.55 -0.12 12.97
CA ILE A 159 16.04 1.24 13.13
C ILE A 159 15.40 1.64 11.81
N PRO A 160 14.05 1.79 11.75
CA PRO A 160 13.38 2.23 10.55
C PRO A 160 13.79 3.65 10.15
N THR A 161 14.26 3.81 8.91
CA THR A 161 14.63 5.12 8.34
C THR A 161 13.56 5.69 7.41
N GLY A 162 12.49 4.94 7.16
CA GLY A 162 11.39 5.33 6.30
C GLY A 162 10.17 4.44 6.49
N ASP A 163 9.08 4.81 5.82
CA ASP A 163 7.84 4.05 5.77
C ASP A 163 7.86 3.03 4.64
N LEU A 164 6.99 2.03 4.72
CA LEU A 164 6.85 1.03 3.67
C LEU A 164 5.85 1.50 2.62
N SER A 165 6.25 1.42 1.35
CA SER A 165 5.34 1.47 0.19
C SER A 165 5.48 0.16 -0.57
N ILE A 166 4.38 -0.57 -0.68
CA ILE A 166 4.31 -1.89 -1.32
C ILE A 166 3.43 -1.77 -2.55
N LEU A 167 4.00 -2.08 -3.70
CA LEU A 167 3.30 -2.17 -4.98
C LEU A 167 3.09 -3.63 -5.35
N VAL A 168 1.86 -4.01 -5.68
CA VAL A 168 1.53 -5.32 -6.26
C VAL A 168 0.88 -5.08 -7.63
N VAL A 169 1.58 -5.45 -8.70
CA VAL A 169 1.09 -5.39 -10.08
C VAL A 169 0.47 -6.73 -10.42
N MET A 170 -0.83 -6.72 -10.75
CA MET A 170 -1.60 -7.92 -11.06
C MET A 170 -1.24 -8.44 -12.46
N PRO A 171 -1.32 -9.77 -12.68
CA PRO A 171 -1.17 -10.30 -14.02
C PRO A 171 -2.32 -9.81 -14.92
N MET A 172 -2.06 -9.76 -16.23
CA MET A 172 -3.13 -9.64 -17.22
C MET A 172 -4.12 -10.79 -17.03
N ALA A 173 -5.42 -10.51 -17.16
CA ALA A 173 -6.44 -11.55 -17.20
C ALA A 173 -6.10 -12.55 -18.32
N LYS A 174 -6.06 -13.84 -17.99
CA LYS A 174 -5.90 -14.90 -18.98
C LYS A 174 -7.23 -15.03 -19.73
N GLU A 175 -7.19 -14.87 -21.05
CA GLU A 175 -8.33 -15.16 -21.95
C GLU A 175 -8.71 -16.64 -21.92
#